data_AF-A0A7J2H6Y6-F1
#
_entry.id   AF-A0A7J2H6Y6-F1
#
_cell.length_a   1.000
_cell.length_b   1.000
_cell.length_c   1.000
_cell.angle_alpha   90.00
_cell.angle_beta   90.00
_cell.angle_gamma   90.00
#
_symmetry.space_group_name_H-M   'P 1'
#
loop_
_entity.id
_entity.type
_entity.pdbx_description
1 polymer ?
#
loop_
_entity_poly.entity_id
_entity_poly.type
_entity_poly.pdbx_seq_one_letter_code
_entity_poly.pdbx_strand_id
1 'polypeptide(L)' 'MWARMVRRLAAEILGVGESRVWIDPEKLERVETAVTREDVRRLI' A
#
# COMPACT_ATOMS: atom_id res chain seq x y z
N MET A 1 3.52 -11.44 -3.39
CA MET A 1 2.32 -11.52 -2.51
C MET A 1 2.17 -10.27 -1.64
N TRP A 2 3.24 -9.74 -1.05
CA TRP A 2 3.19 -8.62 -0.09
C TRP A 2 2.56 -7.32 -0.64
N ALA A 3 2.99 -6.87 -1.82
CA ALA A 3 2.45 -5.68 -2.47
C ALA A 3 0.93 -5.73 -2.70
N ARG A 4 0.33 -6.93 -2.82
CA ARG A 4 -1.13 -7.09 -2.92
C ARG A 4 -1.83 -6.76 -1.60
N MET A 5 -1.23 -7.10 -0.46
CA MET A 5 -1.80 -6.78 0.85
C MET A 5 -1.76 -5.28 1.12
N VAL A 6 -0.63 -4.62 0.85
CA VAL A 6 -0.52 -3.16 0.97
C VAL A 6 -1.49 -2.45 0.03
N ARG A 7 -1.64 -2.94 -1.21
CA ARG A 7 -2.59 -2.38 -2.18
C ARG A 7 -4.03 -2.43 -1.68
N ARG A 8 -4.46 -3.56 -1.11
CA ARG A 8 -5.78 -3.70 -0.49
C ARG A 8 -5.96 -2.75 0.70
N LEU A 9 -4.99 -2.69 1.60
CA LEU A 9 -5.06 -1.81 2.78
C LEU A 9 -5.08 -0.32 2.39
N ALA A 10 -4.25 0.09 1.43
CA ALA A 10 -4.24 1.45 0.90
C ALA A 10 -5.58 1.81 0.26
N ALA A 11 -6.17 0.89 -0.52
CA ALA A 11 -7.48 1.07 -1.12
C ALA A 11 -8.59 1.27 -0.06
N GLU A 12 -8.59 0.45 0.99
CA GLU A 12 -9.53 0.58 2.13
C GLU A 12 -9.33 1.88 2.92
N ILE A 13 -8.08 2.33 3.11
CA ILE A 13 -7.78 3.58 3.82
C ILE A 13 -8.22 4.80 3.00
N LEU A 14 -7.96 4.78 1.69
CA LEU A 14 -8.29 5.88 0.77
C LEU A 14 -9.76 5.88 0.32
N GLY A 15 -10.50 4.80 0.56
CA GLY A 15 -11.89 4.65 0.10
C GLY A 15 -12.02 4.53 -1.42
N VAL A 16 -11.04 3.90 -2.08
CA VAL A 16 -11.01 3.69 -3.55
C VAL A 16 -10.93 2.21 -3.89
N GLY A 17 -11.19 1.85 -5.15
CA GLY A 17 -10.97 0.47 -5.61
C GLY A 17 -9.47 0.12 -5.71
N GLU A 18 -9.10 -1.14 -5.46
CA GLU A 18 -7.71 -1.63 -5.52
C GLU A 18 -7.02 -1.34 -6.86
N SER A 19 -7.78 -1.32 -7.96
CA SER A 19 -7.28 -1.00 -9.31
C SER A 19 -6.80 0.45 -9.45
N ARG A 20 -7.21 1.35 -8.55
CA ARG A 20 -6.82 2.77 -8.56
C ARG A 20 -5.59 3.06 -7.70
N VAL A 21 -5.14 2.10 -6.90
CA VAL A 21 -3.92 2.25 -6.11
C VAL A 21 -2.73 1.95 -7.01
N TRP A 22 -1.83 2.91 -7.16
CA TRP A 22 -0.56 2.72 -7.85
C TRP A 22 0.56 2.65 -6.81
N ILE A 23 1.52 1.74 -7.02
CA ILE A 23 2.69 1.60 -6.17
C ILE A 23 3.88 1.96 -7.05
N ASP A 24 4.65 2.95 -6.60
CA ASP A 24 5.87 3.38 -7.27
C ASP A 24 6.90 2.24 -7.26
N PRO A 25 7.34 1.72 -8.42
CA PRO A 25 8.33 0.66 -8.49
C PRO A 25 9.67 1.06 -7.85
N GLU A 26 10.02 2.35 -7.80
CA GLU A 26 11.25 2.83 -7.16
C GLU A 26 11.15 2.87 -5.62
N LYS A 27 9.96 2.69 -5.07
CA LYS A 27 9.69 2.70 -3.61
C LYS A 27 9.33 1.33 -3.06
N LEU A 28 9.52 0.26 -3.84
CA LEU A 28 9.13 -1.10 -3.44
C LEU A 28 9.77 -1.54 -2.13
N GLU A 29 11.05 -1.23 -1.88
CA GLU A 29 11.71 -1.54 -0.61
C GLU A 29 10.97 -0.93 0.59
N ARG A 30 10.53 0.33 0.47
CA ARG A 30 9.82 1.02 1.55
C ARG A 30 8.43 0.43 1.77
N VAL A 31 7.76 0.02 0.70
CA VAL A 31 6.47 -0.69 0.75
C VAL A 31 6.62 -2.08 1.38
N GLU A 32 7.75 -2.75 1.14
CA GLU A 32 8.06 -4.05 1.74
C GLU A 32 8.25 -3.99 3.26
N THR A 33 8.68 -2.85 3.80
CA THR A 33 8.78 -2.65 5.25
C THR A 33 7.44 -2.42 5.97
N ALA A 34 6.34 -2.17 5.25
CA ALA A 34 5.07 -1.78 5.87
C ALA A 34 4.26 -2.98 6.38
N VAL A 35 4.36 -3.29 7.68
CA VAL A 35 3.73 -4.48 8.29
C VAL A 35 2.32 -4.19 8.81
N THR A 36 2.07 -2.98 9.30
CA THR A 36 0.80 -2.60 9.94
C THR A 36 -0.03 -1.66 9.07
N ARG A 37 -1.33 -1.55 9.38
CA ARG A 37 -2.21 -0.56 8.75
C ARG A 37 -1.72 0.87 8.93
N GLU A 38 -1.04 1.14 10.05
CA GLU A 38 -0.48 2.45 10.35
C GLU A 38 0.77 2.75 9.51
N ASP A 39 1.60 1.73 9.24
CA ASP A 39 2.72 1.89 8.31
C ASP A 39 2.22 2.21 6.91
N VAL A 40 1.16 1.53 6.45
CA VAL A 40 0.52 1.82 5.17
C VAL A 40 0.00 3.26 5.13
N ARG A 41 -0.63 3.78 6.22
CA ARG A 41 -1.06 5.19 6.29
C ARG A 41 0.07 6.20 6.11
N ARG A 42 1.29 5.87 6.55
CA ARG A 42 2.45 6.77 6.44
C ARG A 42 3.06 6.80 5.03
N LEU A 43 2.61 5.92 4.13
CA LEU A 43 3.10 5.81 2.75
C LEU A 43 2.17 6.48 1.72
N ILE A 44 1.01 6.97 2.13
CA ILE A 44 -0.02 7.58 1.29
C ILE A 44 -0.05 9.09 1.54
#